data_AF-A0A350FYT5-F1
#
_entry.id   AF-A0A350FYT5-F1
#
_cell.length_a   1.000
_cell.length_b   1.000
_cell.length_c   1.000
_cell.angle_alpha   90.00
_cell.angle_beta   90.00
_cell.angle_gamma   90.00
#
_symmetry.space_group_name_H-M   'P 1'
#
loop_
_entity.id
_entity.type
_entity.pdbx_description
1 polymer ?
#
loop_
_entity_poly.entity_id
_entity_poly.type
_entity_poly.pdbx_seq_one_letter_code
_entity_poly.pdbx_strand_id
1 'polypeptide(L)'
;MFSNQFARITALVLLFSSAFIVRMYDLTDLPFDFHPTRQMLSIIRARGLYFATQPDGIATWQLEAGIRHANLKADIEPVIFEHLVAFTYQFTGEQIWIARIYSSIFWL
;
A
#
# COMPACT_ATOMS: atom_id res chain seq x y z
N MET A 1 33.04 -10.72 -15.66
CA MET A 1 31.93 -11.47 -15.01
C MET A 1 30.66 -11.23 -15.83
N PHE A 2 30.04 -12.30 -16.34
CA PHE A 2 28.89 -12.36 -17.26
C PHE A 2 29.06 -11.70 -18.66
N SER A 3 29.73 -12.40 -19.58
CA SER A 3 29.80 -12.03 -21.01
C SER A 3 28.46 -12.26 -21.74
N ASN A 4 27.68 -13.25 -21.33
CA ASN A 4 26.40 -13.63 -21.94
C ASN A 4 25.23 -12.78 -21.42
N GLN A 5 24.47 -12.16 -22.33
CA GLN A 5 23.26 -11.39 -22.02
C GLN A 5 22.21 -12.21 -21.27
N PHE A 6 22.04 -13.49 -21.63
CA PHE A 6 21.10 -14.37 -20.94
C PHE A 6 21.47 -14.55 -19.47
N ALA A 7 22.75 -14.82 -19.18
CA ALA A 7 23.23 -14.98 -17.81
C ALA A 7 23.06 -13.71 -16.96
N ARG A 8 23.23 -12.52 -17.56
CA ARG A 8 22.97 -11.23 -16.88
C ARG A 8 21.49 -11.07 -16.55
N ILE A 9 20.59 -11.37 -17.49
CA ILE A 9 19.15 -11.30 -17.27
C ILE A 9 18.72 -12.28 -16.18
N THR A 10 19.17 -13.53 -16.24
CA THR A 10 18.88 -14.52 -15.20
C THR A 10 19.35 -14.08 -13.83
N ALA A 11 20.57 -13.54 -13.72
CA ALA A 11 21.10 -13.03 -12.46
C ALA A 11 20.26 -11.86 -11.91
N LEU A 12 19.86 -10.91 -12.76
CA LEU A 12 19.00 -9.80 -12.35
C LEU A 12 17.63 -10.28 -11.89
N VAL A 13 16.99 -11.17 -12.64
CA VAL A 13 15.68 -11.75 -12.28
C VAL A 13 15.75 -12.44 -10.92
N LEU A 14 16.79 -13.25 -10.69
CA LEU A 14 16.98 -13.93 -9.40
C LEU A 14 17.19 -12.93 -8.25
N LEU A 15 17.96 -11.86 -8.49
CA LEU A 15 18.25 -10.85 -7.47
C LEU A 15 16.98 -10.07 -7.09
N PHE A 16 16.25 -9.53 -8.09
CA PHE A 16 15.01 -8.79 -7.84
C PHE A 16 13.93 -9.69 -7.23
N SER A 17 13.80 -10.94 -7.69
CA SER A 17 12.85 -11.90 -7.12
C SER A 17 13.17 -12.23 -5.67
N SER A 18 14.45 -12.45 -5.35
CA SER A 18 14.88 -12.73 -3.97
C SER A 18 14.63 -11.52 -3.06
N ALA A 19 14.95 -10.30 -3.52
CA ALA A 19 14.69 -9.07 -2.78
C ALA A 19 13.18 -8.85 -2.54
N PHE A 20 12.33 -9.16 -3.53
CA PHE A 20 10.89 -9.10 -3.39
C PHE A 20 10.37 -10.10 -2.36
N ILE A 21 10.79 -11.37 -2.45
CA ILE A 21 10.36 -12.43 -1.52
C ILE A 21 10.70 -12.07 -0.07
N VAL A 22 11.92 -11.58 0.18
CA VAL A 22 12.33 -11.17 1.53
C VAL A 22 11.43 -10.05 2.07
N ARG A 23 11.05 -9.07 1.25
CA ARG A 23 10.12 -7.99 1.66
C ARG A 23 8.69 -8.49 1.92
N MET A 24 8.25 -9.54 1.23
CA MET A 24 6.91 -10.13 1.42
C MET A 24 6.84 -11.06 2.64
N TYR A 25 7.96 -11.57 3.13
CA TYR A 25 8.00 -12.51 4.26
C TYR A 25 7.44 -11.91 5.56
N ASP A 26 7.65 -10.61 5.78
CA ASP A 26 7.26 -9.91 7.01
C ASP A 26 6.24 -8.79 6.77
N LEU A 27 5.30 -9.04 5.85
CA LEU A 27 4.39 -8.02 5.33
C LEU A 27 3.25 -7.67 6.30
N THR A 28 2.82 -8.61 7.13
CA THR A 28 1.67 -8.47 8.03
C THR A 28 2.00 -7.75 9.33
N ASP A 29 3.27 -7.57 9.64
CA ASP A 29 3.70 -6.81 10.80
C ASP A 29 3.32 -5.32 10.67
N LEU A 30 3.13 -4.70 11.84
CA LEU A 30 2.64 -3.33 11.95
C LEU A 30 3.66 -2.39 11.29
N PRO A 31 3.29 -1.60 10.26
CA PRO A 31 4.28 -0.96 9.38
C PRO A 31 5.08 0.21 9.98
N PHE A 32 4.90 0.52 11.26
CA PHE A 32 5.16 1.81 11.91
C PHE A 32 6.64 2.12 12.23
N ASP A 33 7.56 1.63 11.42
CA ASP A 33 8.96 1.49 11.84
C ASP A 33 9.83 2.73 11.52
N PHE A 34 9.59 3.38 10.37
CA PHE A 34 10.44 4.48 9.88
C PHE A 34 9.76 5.85 9.81
N HIS A 35 8.45 5.91 9.51
CA HIS A 35 7.66 7.16 9.50
C HIS A 35 6.20 6.92 9.92
N PRO A 36 5.97 6.51 11.19
CA PRO A 36 4.67 6.05 11.65
C PRO A 36 3.55 7.06 11.41
N THR A 37 3.81 8.35 11.65
CA THR A 37 2.82 9.43 11.44
C THR A 37 2.41 9.57 9.98
N ARG A 38 3.36 9.50 9.04
CA ARG A 38 3.08 9.62 7.61
C ARG A 38 2.31 8.41 7.09
N GLN A 39 2.74 7.21 7.49
CA GLN A 39 2.06 5.99 7.09
C GLN A 39 0.63 5.94 7.65
N MET A 40 0.44 6.33 8.92
CA MET A 40 -0.89 6.44 9.52
C MET A 40 -1.77 7.43 8.75
N LEU A 41 -1.22 8.59 8.35
CA LEU A 41 -1.91 9.55 7.50
C LEU A 41 -2.36 8.91 6.17
N SER A 42 -1.46 8.23 5.46
CA SER A 42 -1.76 7.55 4.20
C SER A 42 -2.80 6.43 4.38
N ILE A 43 -2.73 5.66 5.45
CA ILE A 43 -3.71 4.61 5.79
C ILE A 43 -5.10 5.23 6.00
N ILE A 44 -5.20 6.30 6.80
CA ILE A 44 -6.46 6.99 7.07
C ILE A 44 -7.07 7.55 5.79
N ARG A 45 -6.23 8.12 4.90
CA ARG A 45 -6.67 8.63 3.60
C ARG A 45 -7.17 7.53 2.68
N ALA A 46 -6.39 6.46 2.50
CA ALA A 46 -6.80 5.31 1.69
C ALA A 46 -8.11 4.70 2.19
N ARG A 47 -8.28 4.63 3.52
CA ARG A 47 -9.54 4.22 4.14
C ARG A 47 -10.70 5.14 3.82
N GLY A 48 -10.52 6.46 3.92
CA GLY A 48 -11.56 7.42 3.55
C GLY A 48 -11.97 7.33 2.08
N LEU A 49 -10.99 7.14 1.18
CA LEU A 49 -11.22 6.93 -0.25
C LEU A 49 -11.98 5.63 -0.53
N TYR A 50 -11.62 4.54 0.16
CA TYR A 50 -12.34 3.27 0.08
C TYR A 50 -13.77 3.40 0.61
N PHE A 51 -13.98 4.06 1.74
CA PHE A 51 -15.32 4.26 2.31
C PHE A 51 -16.20 5.16 1.44
N ALA A 52 -15.60 6.11 0.71
CA ALA A 52 -16.33 6.92 -0.27
C ALA A 52 -16.94 6.08 -1.40
N THR A 53 -16.46 4.86 -1.65
CA THR A 53 -17.06 3.94 -2.64
C THR A 53 -18.20 3.10 -2.07
N GLN A 54 -18.63 3.37 -0.83
CA GLN A 54 -19.75 2.70 -0.16
C GLN A 54 -19.69 1.16 -0.22
N PRO A 55 -18.60 0.54 0.25
CA PRO A 55 -18.48 -0.92 0.24
C PRO A 55 -19.57 -1.57 1.08
N ASP A 56 -20.07 -2.71 0.59
CA ASP A 56 -21.09 -3.51 1.27
C ASP A 56 -20.60 -4.03 2.63
N GLY A 57 -21.53 -4.21 3.56
CA GLY A 57 -21.24 -4.79 4.89
C GLY A 57 -20.65 -3.81 5.92
N ILE A 58 -20.49 -2.53 5.58
CA ILE A 58 -20.05 -1.48 6.51
C ILE A 58 -21.24 -0.59 6.88
N ALA A 59 -21.44 -0.33 8.17
CA ALA A 59 -22.53 0.53 8.63
C ALA A 59 -22.33 1.99 8.19
N THR A 60 -23.41 2.70 7.89
CA THR A 60 -23.37 4.11 7.41
C THR A 60 -22.57 5.03 8.32
N TRP A 61 -22.73 4.90 9.64
CA TRP A 61 -21.97 5.70 10.61
C TRP A 61 -20.46 5.47 10.53
N GLN A 62 -20.02 4.25 10.19
CA GLN A 62 -18.59 3.90 10.03
C GLN A 62 -18.03 4.52 8.75
N LEU A 63 -18.80 4.45 7.66
CA LEU A 63 -18.44 5.08 6.39
C LEU A 63 -18.23 6.58 6.57
N GLU A 64 -19.22 7.26 7.16
CA GLU A 64 -19.14 8.69 7.42
C GLU A 64 -18.01 9.05 8.38
N ALA A 65 -17.80 8.26 9.44
CA ALA A 65 -16.69 8.50 10.36
C ALA A 65 -15.33 8.40 9.66
N GLY A 66 -15.12 7.37 8.83
CA GLY A 66 -13.86 7.23 8.08
C GLY A 66 -13.64 8.34 7.07
N ILE A 67 -14.68 8.74 6.33
CA ILE A 67 -14.61 9.87 5.38
C ILE A 67 -14.31 11.18 6.12
N ARG A 68 -15.02 11.47 7.21
CA ARG A 68 -14.74 12.65 8.05
C ARG A 68 -13.31 12.61 8.57
N HIS A 69 -12.86 11.47 9.05
CA HIS A 69 -11.49 11.33 9.52
C HIS A 69 -10.49 11.61 8.41
N ALA A 70 -10.65 11.13 7.18
CA ALA A 70 -9.76 11.47 6.08
C ALA A 70 -9.76 12.98 5.77
N ASN A 71 -10.95 13.60 5.70
CA ASN A 71 -11.11 15.02 5.37
C ASN A 71 -10.53 15.98 6.42
N LEU A 72 -10.34 15.55 7.67
CA LEU A 72 -9.68 16.35 8.71
C LEU A 72 -8.17 16.55 8.45
N LYS A 73 -7.57 15.82 7.50
CA LYS A 73 -6.12 15.87 7.24
C LYS A 73 -5.85 16.75 6.03
N ALA A 74 -4.87 17.65 6.15
CA ALA A 74 -4.53 18.60 5.09
C ALA A 74 -3.98 17.91 3.83
N ASP A 75 -4.47 18.30 2.66
CA ASP A 75 -3.99 17.91 1.33
C ASP A 75 -2.71 18.67 0.97
N ILE A 76 -1.58 18.19 1.47
CA ILE A 76 -0.26 18.79 1.17
C ILE A 76 0.39 18.12 -0.06
N GLU A 77 0.11 16.83 -0.29
CA GLU A 77 0.74 16.01 -1.34
C GLU A 77 -0.33 15.36 -2.25
N PRO A 78 -0.01 15.05 -3.52
CA PRO A 78 -0.90 14.30 -4.40
C PRO A 78 -1.16 12.88 -3.87
N VAL A 79 -2.44 12.51 -3.76
CA VAL A 79 -2.92 11.28 -3.08
C VAL A 79 -2.90 10.02 -3.98
N ILE A 80 -1.94 9.93 -4.91
CA ILE A 80 -1.90 8.90 -5.96
C ILE A 80 -1.74 7.50 -5.36
N PHE A 81 -0.86 7.37 -4.37
CA PHE A 81 -0.56 6.11 -3.73
C PHE A 81 -1.77 5.56 -2.97
N GLU A 82 -2.48 6.42 -2.24
CA GLU A 82 -3.67 6.05 -1.48
C GLU A 82 -4.84 5.65 -2.40
N HIS A 83 -4.95 6.24 -3.59
CA HIS A 83 -5.93 5.80 -4.59
C HIS A 83 -5.67 4.36 -5.07
N LEU A 84 -4.41 3.97 -5.30
CA LEU A 84 -4.06 2.59 -5.67
C LEU A 84 -4.42 1.59 -4.56
N VAL A 85 -4.11 1.97 -3.32
CA VAL A 85 -4.43 1.15 -2.13
C VAL A 85 -5.95 1.05 -1.96
N ALA A 86 -6.68 2.16 -2.03
CA ALA A 86 -8.14 2.19 -1.91
C ALA A 86 -8.84 1.38 -3.01
N PHE A 87 -8.33 1.43 -4.24
CA PHE A 87 -8.81 0.61 -5.35
C PHE A 87 -8.67 -0.89 -5.02
N THR A 88 -7.52 -1.29 -4.46
CA THR A 88 -7.29 -2.69 -4.09
C THR A 88 -8.20 -3.14 -2.95
N TYR A 89 -8.48 -2.25 -1.99
CA TYR A 89 -9.41 -2.53 -0.89
C TYR A 89 -10.82 -2.89 -1.36
N GLN A 90 -11.25 -2.43 -2.54
CA GLN A 90 -12.54 -2.85 -3.12
C GLN A 90 -12.61 -4.34 -3.38
N PHE A 91 -11.48 -5.00 -3.61
CA PHE A 91 -11.41 -6.43 -3.91
C PHE A 91 -11.01 -7.27 -2.70
N THR A 92 -10.14 -6.73 -1.83
CA THR A 92 -9.54 -7.49 -0.70
C THR A 92 -10.15 -7.15 0.66
N GLY A 93 -10.96 -6.09 0.74
CA GLY A 93 -11.27 -5.41 1.98
C GLY A 93 -10.10 -4.56 2.50
N GLU A 94 -10.32 -3.89 3.64
CA GLU A 94 -9.32 -3.02 4.29
C GLU A 94 -8.17 -3.86 4.85
N GLN A 95 -6.97 -3.71 4.26
CA GLN A 95 -5.77 -4.45 4.67
C GLN A 95 -4.54 -3.52 4.69
N ILE A 96 -4.07 -3.18 5.89
CA ILE A 96 -3.01 -2.18 6.10
C ILE A 96 -1.72 -2.48 5.30
N TRP A 97 -1.41 -3.77 5.14
CA TRP A 97 -0.19 -4.25 4.50
C TRP A 97 -0.17 -4.10 2.97
N ILE A 98 -1.30 -3.81 2.32
CA ILE A 98 -1.36 -3.62 0.85
C ILE A 98 -0.49 -2.45 0.39
N ALA A 99 -0.41 -1.38 1.18
CA ALA A 99 0.52 -0.28 0.93
C ALA A 99 1.98 -0.77 0.83
N ARG A 100 2.38 -1.76 1.64
CA ARG A 100 3.74 -2.31 1.63
C ARG A 100 4.03 -3.09 0.35
N ILE A 101 3.03 -3.71 -0.28
CA ILE A 101 3.18 -4.37 -1.59
C ILE A 101 3.52 -3.33 -2.64
N TYR A 102 2.73 -2.27 -2.75
CA TYR A 102 2.97 -1.20 -3.72
C TYR A 102 4.32 -0.52 -3.50
N SER A 103 4.68 -0.23 -2.24
CA SER A 103 6.00 0.30 -1.91
C SER A 103 7.12 -0.65 -2.34
N SER A 104 6.98 -1.95 -2.08
CA SER A 104 7.97 -2.95 -2.46
C SER A 104 8.13 -3.07 -3.99
N ILE A 105 7.03 -2.97 -4.74
CA ILE A 105 7.05 -2.97 -6.21
C ILE A 105 7.74 -1.71 -6.74
N PHE A 106 7.44 -0.52 -6.20
CA PHE A 106 8.07 0.73 -6.68
C PHE A 106 9.57 0.83 -6.35
N TRP A 107 10.04 0.10 -5.33
CA TRP A 107 11.45 0.06 -4.95
C TRP A 107 12.32 -0.90 -5.78
N LEU A 108 11.71 -1.85 -6.49
CA LEU A 108 12.42 -2.83 -7.32
C LEU A 108 12.43 -2.37 -8.78
#